data_AF-D5BY36-F1
#
_entry.id   AF-D5BY36-F1
#
_cell.length_a   1.000
_cell.length_b   1.000
_cell.length_c   1.000
_cell.angle_alpha   90.00
_cell.angle_beta   90.00
_cell.angle_gamma   90.00
#
_symmetry.space_group_name_H-M   'P 1'
#
loop_
_entity.id
_entity.type
_entity.pdbx_description
1 polymer ?
#
loop_
_entity_poly.entity_id
_entity_poly.type
_entity_poly.pdbx_seq_one_letter_code
_entity_poly.pdbx_strand_id
1 'polypeptide(L)'
;MEAALEDNHAAIILVAQVGAQREEVLARRNVATVLLHLGDWEAAKQQVEEGLALARDLGAKRFIAGFLHNLGSVLAASGQRLEGEACLQEAYGLICESL
;
A
#
# COMPACT_ATOMS: atom_id res chain seq x y z
N MET A 1 15.02 31.12 -19.92
CA MET A 1 16.01 30.04 -19.67
C MET A 1 15.99 29.62 -18.21
N GLU A 2 15.89 30.56 -17.26
CA GLU A 2 15.73 30.28 -15.81
C GLU A 2 14.43 29.52 -15.49
N ALA A 3 13.28 29.91 -16.05
CA ALA A 3 12.02 29.19 -15.85
C ALA A 3 12.07 27.71 -16.26
N ALA A 4 12.70 27.38 -17.39
CA ALA A 4 12.86 25.99 -17.84
C ALA A 4 13.82 25.17 -16.95
N LEU A 5 14.74 25.83 -16.25
CA LEU A 5 15.64 25.22 -15.27
C LEU A 5 14.92 24.96 -13.95
N GLU A 6 14.09 25.91 -13.49
CA GLU A 6 13.22 25.74 -12.33
C GLU A 6 12.18 24.62 -12.53
N ASP A 7 11.53 24.59 -13.69
CA ASP A 7 10.59 23.53 -14.06
C ASP A 7 11.26 22.14 -14.07
N ASN A 8 12.47 22.05 -14.65
CA ASN A 8 13.25 20.81 -14.64
C ASN A 8 13.68 20.40 -13.23
N HIS A 9 14.02 21.35 -12.36
CA HIS A 9 14.40 21.06 -10.98
C HIS A 9 13.20 20.56 -10.16
N ALA A 10 12.03 21.19 -10.31
CA ALA A 10 10.79 20.75 -9.71
C ALA A 10 10.40 19.34 -10.17
N ALA A 11 10.57 19.03 -11.47
CA ALA A 11 10.31 17.70 -12.00
C ALA A 11 11.22 16.62 -11.40
N ILE A 12 12.52 16.91 -11.20
CA ILE A 12 13.47 15.98 -10.56
C ILE A 12 13.05 15.70 -9.11
N ILE A 13 12.69 16.74 -8.34
CA ILE A 13 12.24 16.59 -6.95
C ILE A 13 10.98 15.73 -6.89
N LEU A 14 10.01 15.98 -7.77
CA LEU A 14 8.77 15.22 -7.82
C LEU A 14 9.01 13.73 -8.14
N VAL A 15 9.86 13.44 -9.14
CA VAL A 15 10.21 12.06 -9.50
C VAL A 15 10.89 11.35 -8.33
N ALA A 16 11.80 12.02 -7.63
CA ALA A 16 12.47 11.47 -6.45
C ALA A 16 11.50 11.19 -5.30
N GLN A 17 10.57 12.12 -5.03
CA GLN A 17 9.53 11.95 -3.99
C GLN A 17 8.61 10.77 -4.29
N VAL A 18 8.09 10.67 -5.52
CA VAL A 18 7.25 9.54 -5.93
C VAL A 18 8.02 8.22 -5.86
N GLY A 19 9.31 8.22 -6.23
CA GLY A 19 10.18 7.06 -6.08
C GLY A 19 10.29 6.60 -4.62
N ALA A 20 10.63 7.54 -3.72
CA ALA A 20 10.76 7.26 -2.29
C ALA A 20 9.46 6.74 -1.65
N GLN A 21 8.31 7.35 -1.99
CA GLN A 21 7.01 6.91 -1.50
C GLN A 21 6.64 5.50 -1.98
N ARG A 22 7.02 5.13 -3.22
CA ARG A 22 6.81 3.76 -3.74
C ARG A 22 7.66 2.73 -2.99
N GLU A 23 8.90 3.08 -2.66
CA GLU A 23 9.78 2.21 -1.86
C GLU A 23 9.23 2.04 -0.44
N GLU A 24 8.75 3.12 0.18
CA GLU A 24 8.11 3.07 1.50
C GLU A 24 6.89 2.13 1.51
N VAL A 25 6.01 2.24 0.51
CA VAL A 25 4.87 1.34 0.32
C VAL A 25 5.32 -0.13 0.29
N LEU A 26 6.34 -0.46 -0.50
CA LEU A 26 6.82 -1.83 -0.62
C LEU A 26 7.42 -2.34 0.69
N ALA A 27 8.20 -1.51 1.37
CA ALA A 27 8.80 -1.83 2.66
C ALA A 27 7.73 -2.15 3.71
N ARG A 28 6.72 -1.29 3.85
CA ARG A 28 5.60 -1.48 4.78
C ARG A 28 4.84 -2.78 4.52
N ARG A 29 4.57 -3.10 3.25
CA ARG A 29 3.91 -4.36 2.87
C ARG A 29 4.72 -5.59 3.31
N ASN A 30 6.04 -5.54 3.14
CA ASN A 30 6.92 -6.63 3.55
C ASN A 30 6.96 -6.76 5.08
N VAL A 31 7.08 -5.64 5.81
CA VAL A 31 7.04 -5.63 7.27
C VAL A 31 5.72 -6.21 7.79
N ALA A 32 4.58 -5.80 7.24
CA ALA A 32 3.29 -6.36 7.58
C ALA A 32 3.22 -7.89 7.38
N THR A 33 3.79 -8.39 6.29
CA THR A 33 3.85 -9.83 5.99
C THR A 33 4.68 -10.58 7.03
N VAL A 34 5.81 -10.01 7.44
CA VAL A 34 6.66 -10.60 8.49
C VAL A 34 5.92 -10.60 9.83
N LEU A 35 5.27 -9.50 10.21
CA LEU A 35 4.51 -9.40 11.46
C LEU A 35 3.33 -10.39 11.50
N LEU A 36 2.65 -10.59 10.37
CA LEU A 36 1.64 -11.63 10.19
C LEU A 36 2.22 -13.02 10.51
N HIS A 37 3.40 -13.36 9.98
CA HIS A 37 4.03 -14.65 10.26
C HIS A 37 4.52 -14.80 11.71
N LEU A 38 4.84 -13.69 12.38
CA LEU A 38 5.20 -13.66 13.80
C LEU A 38 3.98 -13.70 14.73
N GLY A 39 2.77 -13.57 14.19
CA GLY A 39 1.52 -13.54 14.96
C GLY A 39 1.23 -12.21 15.64
N ASP A 40 1.98 -11.15 15.31
CA ASP A 40 1.71 -9.80 15.79
C ASP A 40 0.69 -9.12 14.87
N TRP A 41 -0.57 -9.53 15.02
CA TRP A 41 -1.66 -9.13 14.13
C TRP A 41 -1.99 -7.63 14.23
N GLU A 42 -1.83 -7.03 15.42
CA GLU A 42 -2.04 -5.59 15.65
C GLU A 42 -0.98 -4.77 14.91
N ALA A 43 0.30 -5.08 15.11
CA ALA A 43 1.37 -4.38 14.39
C ALA A 43 1.28 -4.62 12.88
N ALA A 44 0.91 -5.83 12.44
CA ALA A 44 0.70 -6.13 11.03
C ALA A 44 -0.43 -5.26 10.44
N LYS A 45 -1.55 -5.13 11.15
CA LYS A 45 -2.69 -4.28 10.75
C LYS A 45 -2.26 -2.83 10.59
N GLN A 46 -1.55 -2.28 11.58
CA GLN A 46 -1.06 -0.90 11.52
C GLN A 46 -0.18 -0.65 10.28
N GLN A 47 0.77 -1.55 9.99
CA GLN A 47 1.64 -1.42 8.83
C GLN A 47 0.88 -1.49 7.50
N VAL A 48 -0.18 -2.30 7.43
CA VAL A 48 -1.05 -2.39 6.26
C VAL A 48 -1.89 -1.12 6.10
N GLU A 49 -2.47 -0.58 7.17
CA GLU A 49 -3.31 0.62 7.13
C GLU A 49 -2.50 1.87 6.72
N GLU A 50 -1.33 2.07 7.31
CA GLU A 50 -0.42 3.16 6.96
C GLU A 50 0.06 3.04 5.50
N GLY A 51 0.41 1.83 5.06
CA GLY A 51 0.79 1.57 3.69
C GLY A 51 -0.36 1.76 2.69
N LEU A 52 -1.59 1.39 3.07
CA LEU A 52 -2.80 1.58 2.27
C LEU A 52 -3.12 3.06 2.08
N ALA A 53 -2.98 3.88 3.13
CA ALA A 53 -3.12 5.33 3.03
C ALA A 53 -2.12 5.92 2.02
N LEU A 54 -0.84 5.56 2.14
CA LEU A 54 0.20 6.02 1.21
C LEU A 54 -0.06 5.53 -0.24
N ALA A 55 -0.51 4.29 -0.42
CA ALA A 55 -0.86 3.75 -1.73
C ALA A 55 -2.07 4.48 -2.37
N ARG A 56 -3.02 4.94 -1.55
CA ARG A 56 -4.15 5.78 -1.99
C ARG A 56 -3.70 7.18 -2.39
N ASP A 57 -2.82 7.80 -1.61
CA ASP A 57 -2.23 9.11 -1.96
C ASP A 57 -1.46 9.07 -3.28
N LEU A 58 -0.78 7.95 -3.55
CA LEU A 58 -0.07 7.71 -4.82
C LEU A 58 -1.00 7.35 -6.00
N GLY A 59 -2.29 7.12 -5.76
CA GLY A 59 -3.25 6.64 -6.78
C GLY A 59 -2.89 5.27 -7.36
N ALA A 60 -2.04 4.50 -6.67
CA ALA A 60 -1.44 3.30 -7.22
C ALA A 60 -2.30 2.07 -6.96
N LYS A 61 -3.34 1.84 -7.78
CA LYS A 61 -4.32 0.74 -7.66
C LYS A 61 -3.70 -0.62 -7.35
N ARG A 62 -2.57 -0.96 -7.99
CA ARG A 62 -1.85 -2.22 -7.75
C ARG A 62 -1.34 -2.37 -6.31
N PHE A 63 -0.88 -1.28 -5.69
CA PHE A 63 -0.44 -1.30 -4.30
C PHE A 63 -1.63 -1.36 -3.34
N ILE A 64 -2.71 -0.63 -3.65
CA ILE A 64 -3.97 -0.66 -2.88
C ILE A 64 -4.49 -2.11 -2.80
N ALA A 65 -4.61 -2.80 -3.93
CA ALA A 65 -5.03 -4.20 -3.96
C ALA A 65 -4.11 -5.13 -3.16
N GLY A 66 -2.79 -4.91 -3.22
CA GLY A 66 -1.82 -5.69 -2.44
C GLY A 66 -1.96 -5.49 -0.93
N PHE A 67 -2.23 -4.26 -0.48
CA PHE A 67 -2.46 -3.99 0.94
C PHE A 67 -3.81 -4.53 1.42
N LEU A 68 -4.88 -4.41 0.63
CA LEU A 68 -6.18 -4.98 0.96
C LEU A 68 -6.12 -6.51 1.09
N HIS A 69 -5.34 -7.18 0.24
CA HIS A 69 -5.08 -8.62 0.38
C HIS A 69 -4.38 -8.96 1.71
N ASN A 70 -3.36 -8.19 2.08
CA ASN A 70 -2.65 -8.38 3.34
C ASN A 70 -3.56 -8.08 4.54
N LEU A 71 -4.40 -7.04 4.47
CA LEU A 71 -5.38 -6.73 5.51
C LEU A 71 -6.36 -7.89 5.69
N GLY A 72 -6.87 -8.43 4.58
CA GLY A 72 -7.73 -9.61 4.57
C GLY A 72 -7.09 -10.81 5.28
N SER A 73 -5.80 -11.02 5.03
CA SER A 73 -5.02 -12.09 5.67
C SER A 73 -4.84 -11.86 7.17
N VAL A 74 -4.53 -10.62 7.59
CA VAL A 74 -4.39 -10.24 9.01
C VAL A 74 -5.71 -10.39 9.77
N LEU A 75 -6.81 -9.94 9.18
CA LEU A 75 -8.14 -10.03 9.76
C LEU A 75 -8.61 -11.49 9.87
N ALA A 76 -8.36 -12.30 8.84
CA ALA A 76 -8.64 -13.73 8.90
C ALA A 76 -7.86 -14.44 10.00
N ALA A 77 -6.57 -14.11 10.16
CA ALA A 77 -5.70 -14.70 11.19
C ALA A 77 -6.06 -14.26 12.62
N SER A 78 -6.56 -13.03 12.79
CA SER A 78 -7.03 -12.50 14.08
C SER A 78 -8.48 -12.88 14.42
N GLY A 79 -9.15 -13.69 13.58
CA GLY A 79 -10.51 -14.19 13.82
C GLY A 79 -11.64 -13.31 13.26
N GLN A 80 -11.33 -12.15 12.68
CA GLN A 80 -12.25 -11.21 12.04
C GLN A 80 -12.54 -11.62 10.59
N ARG A 81 -13.10 -12.82 10.40
CA ARG A 81 -13.22 -13.47 9.08
C ARG A 81 -14.08 -12.70 8.08
N LEU A 82 -15.18 -12.08 8.54
CA LEU A 82 -16.10 -11.32 7.67
C LEU A 82 -15.45 -10.04 7.13
N GLU A 83 -14.73 -9.30 7.97
CA GLU A 83 -14.01 -8.10 7.58
C GLU A 83 -12.85 -8.45 6.63
N GLY A 84 -12.19 -9.59 6.86
CA GLY A 84 -11.14 -10.08 5.97
C GLY A 84 -11.65 -10.45 4.58
N GLU A 85 -12.82 -11.07 4.49
CA GLU A 85 -13.47 -11.42 3.22
C GLU A 85 -13.87 -10.18 2.42
N ALA A 86 -14.40 -9.15 3.08
CA ALA A 86 -14.72 -7.87 2.45
C ALA A 86 -13.46 -7.21 1.84
N CYS A 87 -12.34 -7.21 2.58
CA CYS A 87 -11.07 -6.67 2.08
C CYS A 87 -10.56 -7.42 0.84
N LEU A 88 -10.70 -8.75 0.82
CA LEU A 88 -10.29 -9.58 -0.32
C LEU A 88 -11.17 -9.33 -1.55
N GLN A 89 -12.48 -9.13 -1.37
CA GLN A 89 -13.40 -8.78 -2.45
C GLN A 89 -13.06 -7.41 -3.06
N GLU A 90 -12.77 -6.40 -2.23
CA GLU A 90 -12.35 -5.08 -2.71
C GLU A 90 -11.03 -5.16 -3.49
N ALA A 91 -10.04 -5.92 -2.98
CA ALA A 91 -8.77 -6.15 -3.66
C ALA A 91 -8.99 -6.77 -5.06
N TYR A 92 -9.88 -7.76 -5.16
CA TYR A 92 -10.19 -8.43 -6.41
C TYR A 92 -10.89 -7.49 -7.41
N GLY A 93 -11.86 -6.69 -6.94
CA GLY A 93 -12.53 -5.69 -7.78
C GLY A 93 -11.55 -4.69 -8.39
N LEU A 94 -10.60 -4.19 -7.60
CA LEU A 94 -9.56 -3.28 -8.07
C LEU A 94 -8.62 -3.91 -9.10
N ILE A 95 -8.30 -5.20 -8.97
CA ILE A 95 -7.46 -5.92 -9.94
C ILE A 95 -8.22 -6.10 -11.26
N CYS A 96 -9.49 -6.50 -11.21
CA CYS A 96 -10.32 -6.70 -12.40
C CYS A 96 -10.60 -5.40 -13.16
N GLU A 97 -10.75 -4.26 -12.49
CA GLU A 97 -10.88 -2.94 -13.15
C GLU A 97 -9.58 -2.45 -13.80
N SER A 98 -8.45 -3.08 -13.49
CA SER A 98 -7.12 -2.67 -13.97
C SER A 98 -6.58 -3.50 -15.15
N LEU A 99 -7.35 -4.50 -15.59
CA LEU A 99 -7.09 -5.38 -16.74
C LEU A 99 -7.95 -4.97 -17.94
#